data_AF-A0A8T0D6R6-F1
#
_entry.id   AF-A0A8T0D6R6-F1
#
_cell.length_a   1.000
_cell.length_b   1.000
_cell.length_c   1.000
_cell.angle_alpha   90.00
_cell.angle_beta   90.00
_cell.angle_gamma   90.00
#
_symmetry.space_group_name_H-M   'P 1'
#
loop_
_entity.id
_entity.type
_entity.pdbx_description
1 polymer ?
#
loop_
_entity_poly.entity_id
_entity_poly.type
_entity_poly.pdbx_seq_one_letter_code
_entity_poly.pdbx_strand_id
1 'polypeptide(L)'
;MEDVFDQLVTDEQVEFTIGSKEWLQREQTVRLSAERDGLFAARESKLQSSFEAGLHEGFTLLCHLATNRGRLTIRAQLCQTGNEKSQEVVERLLKLEDEIADAFLTSAHTGTSPLLAQLRREADNLIQSSLIL
;
A
#
# COMPACT_ATOMS: atom_id res chain seq x y z
N MET A 1 51.36 -13.11 58.89
CA MET A 1 49.98 -13.49 59.27
C MET A 1 49.13 -12.47 58.55
N GLU A 2 48.74 -12.77 57.30
CA GLU A 2 47.86 -11.88 56.53
C GLU A 2 46.48 -11.89 57.18
N ASP A 3 45.94 -10.70 57.40
CA ASP A 3 44.70 -10.50 58.13
C ASP A 3 43.53 -11.05 57.29
N VAL A 4 42.95 -12.16 57.74
CA VAL A 4 41.88 -12.89 57.03
C VAL A 4 40.55 -12.09 57.07
N PHE A 5 40.50 -10.99 57.82
CA PHE A 5 39.32 -10.14 58.00
C PHE A 5 39.30 -8.88 57.11
N ASP A 6 40.37 -8.56 56.38
CA ASP A 6 40.41 -7.40 55.47
C ASP A 6 39.62 -7.61 54.15
N GLN A 7 39.04 -8.80 53.96
CA GLN A 7 38.22 -9.15 52.79
C GLN A 7 36.73 -9.31 53.09
N LEU A 8 36.24 -8.72 54.19
CA LEU A 8 34.80 -8.60 54.43
C LEU A 8 34.23 -7.53 53.50
N VAL A 9 33.79 -7.96 52.31
CA VAL A 9 32.89 -7.16 51.47
C VAL A 9 31.75 -6.68 52.35
N THR A 10 31.61 -5.38 52.54
CA THR A 10 30.55 -4.82 53.38
C THR A 10 29.20 -5.07 52.72
N ASP A 11 28.14 -5.29 53.52
CA ASP A 11 26.79 -5.53 52.98
C ASP A 11 26.36 -4.42 52.00
N GLU A 12 26.78 -3.17 52.25
CA GLU A 12 26.59 -2.02 51.34
C GLU A 12 27.27 -2.20 49.96
N GLN A 13 28.47 -2.77 49.91
CA GLN A 13 29.16 -3.07 48.65
C GLN A 13 28.47 -4.20 47.89
N VAL A 14 27.93 -5.19 48.60
CA VAL A 14 27.13 -6.27 48.00
C VAL A 14 25.84 -5.71 47.40
N GLU A 15 25.11 -4.89 48.16
CA GLU A 15 23.87 -4.24 47.72
C GLU A 15 24.10 -3.32 46.51
N PHE A 16 25.17 -2.52 46.52
CA PHE A 16 25.54 -1.67 45.38
C PHE A 16 25.85 -2.49 44.13
N THR A 17 26.55 -3.61 44.28
CA THR A 17 26.89 -4.51 43.18
C THR A 17 25.64 -5.18 42.61
N ILE A 18 24.72 -5.62 43.47
CA ILE A 18 23.42 -6.19 43.06
C ILE A 18 22.58 -5.13 42.35
N GLY A 19 22.46 -3.93 42.92
CA GLY A 19 21.71 -2.82 42.33
C GLY A 19 22.27 -2.39 40.97
N SER A 20 23.59 -2.33 40.82
CA SER A 20 24.25 -2.04 39.55
C SER A 20 23.96 -3.12 38.50
N LYS A 21 23.99 -4.40 38.89
CA LYS A 21 23.66 -5.52 37.99
C LYS A 21 22.20 -5.48 37.56
N GLU A 22 21.27 -5.23 38.49
CA GLU A 22 19.85 -5.10 38.15
C GLU A 22 19.57 -3.89 37.26
N TRP A 23 20.27 -2.78 37.48
CA TRP A 23 20.17 -1.59 36.64
C TRP A 23 20.56 -1.92 35.20
N LEU A 24 21.72 -2.56 35.00
CA LEU A 24 22.18 -2.98 33.68
C LEU A 24 21.19 -3.94 33.00
N GLN A 25 20.58 -4.86 33.75
CA GLN A 25 19.56 -5.76 33.22
C GLN A 25 18.30 -5.00 32.78
N ARG A 26 17.83 -4.05 33.58
CA ARG A 26 16.67 -3.21 33.24
C ARG A 26 16.96 -2.33 32.05
N GLU A 27 18.14 -1.71 31.97
CA GLU A 27 18.58 -0.90 30.84
C GLU A 27 18.59 -1.74 29.55
N GLN A 28 19.17 -2.93 29.58
CA GLN A 28 19.17 -3.84 28.44
C GLN A 28 17.74 -4.21 28.02
N THR A 29 16.84 -4.45 28.97
CA THR A 29 15.44 -4.79 28.67
C THR A 29 14.69 -3.62 28.02
N VAL A 30 14.86 -2.41 28.53
CA VAL A 30 14.28 -1.19 27.97
C VAL A 30 14.81 -0.96 26.55
N ARG A 31 16.12 -1.09 26.35
CA ARG A 31 16.73 -0.93 25.04
C ARG A 31 16.18 -1.93 24.01
N LEU A 32 16.12 -3.22 24.36
CA LEU A 32 15.57 -4.24 23.46
C LEU A 32 14.10 -4.00 23.15
N SER A 33 13.33 -3.52 24.12
CA SER A 33 11.92 -3.16 23.92
C SER A 33 11.78 -1.98 22.97
N ALA A 34 12.61 -0.94 23.14
CA ALA A 34 12.62 0.22 22.27
C ALA A 34 13.05 -0.13 20.83
N GLU A 35 14.06 -0.99 20.66
CA GLU A 35 14.49 -1.48 19.35
C GLU A 35 13.36 -2.27 18.66
N ARG A 36 12.68 -3.16 19.41
CA ARG A 36 11.52 -3.91 18.92
C ARG A 36 10.40 -2.98 18.48
N ASP A 37 10.03 -2.01 19.32
CA ASP A 37 8.93 -1.10 19.03
C ASP A 37 9.25 -0.21 17.83
N GLY A 38 10.51 0.24 17.70
CA GLY A 38 10.99 0.95 16.51
C GLY A 38 10.89 0.12 15.23
N LEU A 39 11.23 -1.18 15.28
CA LEU A 39 11.08 -2.09 14.15
C LEU A 39 9.61 -2.29 13.76
N PHE A 40 8.71 -2.40 14.73
CA PHE A 40 7.27 -2.50 14.48
C PHE A 40 6.72 -1.22 13.85
N ALA A 41 7.03 -0.06 14.42
CA ALA A 41 6.60 1.23 13.88
C ALA A 41 7.09 1.45 12.45
N ALA A 42 8.35 1.10 12.14
CA ALA A 42 8.89 1.20 10.80
C ALA A 42 8.17 0.27 9.80
N ARG A 43 7.84 -0.96 10.21
CA ARG A 43 7.07 -1.91 9.38
C ARG A 43 5.65 -1.44 9.15
N GLU A 44 4.98 -0.96 10.19
CA GLU A 44 3.63 -0.42 10.12
C GLU A 44 3.55 0.78 9.19
N SER A 45 4.48 1.74 9.35
CA SER A 45 4.57 2.91 8.45
C SER A 45 4.79 2.50 7.00
N LYS A 46 5.66 1.52 6.74
CA LYS A 46 5.87 1.00 5.38
C LYS A 46 4.61 0.34 4.81
N LEU A 47 3.91 -0.45 5.62
CA LEU A 47 2.67 -1.11 5.21
C LEU A 47 1.58 -0.09 4.89
N GLN A 48 1.41 0.93 5.74
CA GLN A 48 0.48 2.02 5.51
C GLN A 48 0.81 2.77 4.22
N SER A 49 2.08 3.13 3.99
CA SER A 49 2.49 3.80 2.75
C SER A 49 2.19 2.95 1.50
N SER A 50 2.42 1.63 1.56
CA SER A 50 2.08 0.74 0.44
C SER A 50 0.57 0.66 0.18
N PHE A 51 -0.24 0.66 1.24
CA PHE A 51 -1.68 0.65 1.15
C PHE A 51 -2.23 1.96 0.56
N GLU A 52 -1.73 3.11 1.02
CA GLU A 52 -2.10 4.42 0.49
C GLU A 52 -1.73 4.56 -0.99
N ALA A 53 -0.55 4.08 -1.38
CA ALA A 53 -0.13 4.05 -2.78
C ALA A 53 -1.06 3.18 -3.63
N GLY A 54 -1.39 1.97 -3.16
CA GLY A 54 -2.31 1.07 -3.85
C GLY A 54 -3.72 1.65 -3.99
N LEU A 55 -4.25 2.30 -2.93
CA LEU A 55 -5.53 3.01 -2.99
C LEU A 55 -5.51 4.15 -4.01
N HIS A 56 -4.45 4.96 -4.01
CA HIS A 56 -4.31 6.07 -4.94
C HIS A 56 -4.26 5.59 -6.40
N GLU A 57 -3.49 4.53 -6.67
CA GLU A 57 -3.39 3.91 -8.00
C GLU A 57 -4.75 3.34 -8.44
N GLY A 58 -5.40 2.54 -7.59
CA GLY A 58 -6.71 1.94 -7.88
C GLY A 58 -7.79 3.00 -8.12
N PHE A 59 -7.85 4.04 -7.29
CA PHE A 59 -8.79 5.14 -7.46
C PHE A 59 -8.56 5.90 -8.78
N THR A 60 -7.30 6.26 -9.07
CA THR A 60 -6.94 6.96 -10.31
C THR A 60 -7.34 6.14 -11.54
N LEU A 61 -7.11 4.83 -11.47
CA LEU A 61 -7.43 3.90 -12.55
C LEU A 61 -8.94 3.80 -12.78
N LEU A 62 -9.75 3.66 -11.71
CA LEU A 62 -11.21 3.65 -11.82
C LEU A 62 -11.75 4.97 -12.34
N CYS A 63 -11.20 6.11 -11.90
CA CYS A 63 -11.57 7.42 -12.43
C CYS A 63 -11.32 7.51 -13.95
N HIS A 64 -10.19 6.98 -14.43
CA HIS A 64 -9.89 6.96 -15.87
C HIS A 64 -10.87 6.09 -16.67
N LEU A 65 -11.21 4.89 -16.18
CA LEU A 65 -12.18 4.01 -16.82
C LEU A 65 -13.55 4.66 -16.89
N ALA A 66 -14.04 5.20 -15.76
CA ALA A 66 -15.32 5.89 -15.68
C ALA A 66 -15.37 7.12 -16.62
N THR A 67 -14.26 7.86 -16.72
CA THR A 67 -14.16 9.02 -17.64
C THR A 67 -14.24 8.57 -19.10
N ASN A 68 -13.48 7.54 -19.49
CA ASN A 68 -13.50 7.02 -20.85
C ASN A 68 -14.87 6.44 -21.23
N ARG A 69 -15.50 5.73 -20.29
CA ARG A 69 -16.86 5.24 -20.43
C ARG A 69 -17.83 6.39 -20.65
N GLY A 70 -17.82 7.43 -19.82
CA GLY A 70 -18.67 8.61 -19.98
C GLY A 70 -18.50 9.29 -21.35
N ARG A 71 -17.25 9.47 -21.80
CA ARG A 71 -16.95 10.05 -23.11
C ARG A 71 -17.48 9.19 -24.27
N LEU A 72 -17.30 7.87 -24.20
CA LEU A 72 -17.81 6.94 -25.21
C LEU A 72 -19.34 6.90 -25.23
N THR A 73 -20.00 6.92 -24.07
CA THR A 73 -21.46 6.94 -23.98
C THR A 73 -22.05 8.20 -24.61
N ILE A 74 -21.50 9.38 -24.29
CA ILE A 74 -21.95 10.64 -24.90
C ILE A 74 -21.74 10.58 -26.41
N ARG A 75 -20.59 10.08 -26.88
CA ARG A 75 -20.30 9.96 -28.30
C ARG A 75 -21.24 8.99 -29.02
N ALA A 76 -21.53 7.84 -28.42
CA ALA A 76 -22.48 6.85 -28.94
C ALA A 76 -23.90 7.43 -29.08
N GLN A 77 -24.28 8.34 -28.18
CA GLN A 77 -25.56 9.06 -28.25
C GLN A 77 -25.58 10.14 -29.34
N LEU A 78 -24.44 10.79 -29.61
CA LEU A 78 -24.34 11.88 -30.59
C LEU A 78 -24.06 11.39 -32.03
N CYS A 79 -23.34 10.28 -32.19
CA CYS A 79 -22.97 9.71 -33.49
C CYS A 79 -23.80 8.45 -33.77
N GLN A 80 -24.70 8.50 -34.75
CA GLN A 80 -25.49 7.32 -35.18
C GLN A 80 -24.61 6.25 -35.85
N THR A 81 -23.47 6.64 -36.43
CA THR A 81 -22.49 5.73 -37.05
C THR A 81 -21.45 5.23 -36.03
N GLY A 82 -21.32 3.91 -35.88
CA GLY A 82 -20.36 3.29 -34.96
C GLY A 82 -20.86 3.11 -33.52
N ASN A 83 -22.18 3.23 -33.29
CA ASN A 83 -22.82 3.05 -31.98
C ASN A 83 -22.56 1.64 -31.40
N GLU A 84 -22.72 0.59 -32.20
CA GLU A 84 -22.53 -0.81 -31.75
C GLU A 84 -21.10 -1.07 -31.22
N LYS A 85 -20.07 -0.62 -31.95
CA LYS A 85 -18.67 -0.75 -31.50
C LYS A 85 -18.39 0.08 -30.23
N SER A 86 -19.01 1.26 -30.14
CA SER A 86 -18.85 2.11 -28.95
C SER A 86 -19.54 1.49 -27.73
N GLN A 87 -20.73 0.89 -27.91
CA GLN A 87 -21.42 0.12 -26.88
C GLN A 87 -20.64 -1.12 -26.45
N GLU A 88 -20.06 -1.87 -27.40
CA GLU A 88 -19.22 -3.02 -27.09
C GLU A 88 -18.00 -2.63 -26.23
N VAL A 89 -17.32 -1.53 -26.56
CA VAL A 89 -16.21 -1.04 -25.73
C VAL A 89 -16.69 -0.54 -24.37
N VAL A 90 -17.86 0.10 -24.28
CA VAL A 90 -18.45 0.50 -22.99
C VAL A 90 -18.75 -0.71 -22.10
N GLU A 91 -19.32 -1.78 -22.64
CA GLU A 91 -19.58 -3.02 -21.90
C GLU A 91 -18.29 -3.71 -21.44
N ARG A 92 -17.25 -3.72 -22.30
CA ARG A 92 -15.93 -4.25 -21.93
C ARG A 92 -15.26 -3.43 -20.84
N LEU A 93 -15.41 -2.09 -20.87
CA LEU A 93 -14.93 -1.21 -19.80
C LEU A 93 -15.66 -1.46 -18.48
N LEU A 94 -16.99 -1.68 -18.50
CA LEU A 94 -17.76 -2.03 -17.31
C LEU A 94 -17.28 -3.34 -16.67
N LYS A 95 -17.13 -4.40 -17.47
CA LYS A 95 -16.62 -5.69 -16.97
C LYS A 95 -15.22 -5.54 -16.38
N LEU A 96 -14.37 -4.71 -16.99
CA LEU A 96 -13.04 -4.43 -16.46
C LEU A 96 -13.08 -3.64 -15.15
N GLU A 97 -13.99 -2.66 -15.01
CA GLU A 97 -14.21 -1.94 -13.74
C GLU A 97 -14.52 -2.94 -12.61
N ASP A 98 -15.42 -3.89 -12.85
CA ASP A 98 -15.79 -4.95 -11.89
C ASP A 98 -14.62 -5.89 -11.59
N GLU A 99 -13.92 -6.38 -12.63
CA GLU A 99 -12.75 -7.27 -12.48
C GLU A 99 -11.62 -6.60 -11.66
N ILE A 100 -11.41 -5.30 -11.84
CA ILE A 100 -10.41 -4.54 -11.11
C ILE A 100 -10.83 -4.30 -9.67
N ALA A 101 -12.12 -4.01 -9.43
CA ALA A 101 -12.65 -3.91 -8.08
C ALA A 101 -12.46 -5.24 -7.31
N ASP A 102 -12.78 -6.37 -7.95
CA ASP A 102 -12.60 -7.71 -7.37
C ASP A 102 -11.12 -8.05 -7.16
N ALA A 103 -10.24 -7.71 -8.12
CA ALA A 103 -8.80 -7.88 -7.98
C ALA A 103 -8.22 -7.04 -6.83
N PHE A 104 -8.74 -5.82 -6.63
CA PHE A 104 -8.34 -4.95 -5.54
C PHE A 104 -8.76 -5.51 -4.18
N LEU A 105 -9.99 -6.04 -4.07
CA LEU A 105 -10.49 -6.69 -2.86
C LEU A 105 -9.68 -7.93 -2.47
N THR A 106 -9.16 -8.66 -3.46
CA THR A 106 -8.45 -9.93 -3.23
C THR A 106 -6.94 -9.78 -3.02
N SER A 107 -6.29 -8.83 -3.69
CA SER A 107 -4.82 -8.73 -3.69
C SER A 107 -4.26 -7.40 -3.16
N ALA A 108 -5.12 -6.40 -2.89
CA ALA A 108 -4.76 -5.05 -2.47
C ALA A 108 -3.74 -4.32 -3.39
N HIS A 109 -3.43 -4.89 -4.55
CA HIS A 109 -2.48 -4.38 -5.53
C HIS A 109 -3.09 -4.53 -6.91
N THR A 110 -3.44 -3.40 -7.52
CA THR A 110 -3.82 -3.39 -8.94
C THR A 110 -2.59 -3.02 -9.73
N GLY A 111 -1.68 -3.98 -9.91
CA GLY A 111 -0.65 -3.82 -10.95
C GLY A 111 -1.35 -3.49 -12.26
N THR A 112 -0.92 -2.45 -12.97
CA THR A 112 -1.53 -2.04 -14.25
C THR A 112 -1.61 -3.23 -15.20
N SER A 113 -2.80 -3.81 -15.33
CA SER A 113 -3.03 -4.96 -16.19
C SER A 113 -2.76 -4.55 -17.64
N PRO A 114 -2.02 -5.35 -18.43
CA PRO A 114 -1.79 -5.06 -19.85
C PRO A 114 -3.11 -4.92 -20.63
N LEU A 115 -4.17 -5.58 -20.15
CA LEU A 115 -5.54 -5.46 -20.69
C LEU A 115 -6.10 -4.04 -20.55
N LEU A 116 -5.82 -3.35 -19.43
CA LEU A 116 -6.25 -1.97 -19.21
C LEU A 116 -5.55 -1.00 -20.17
N ALA A 117 -4.24 -1.18 -20.38
CA ALA A 117 -3.49 -0.36 -21.32
C ALA A 117 -4.01 -0.53 -22.75
N GLN A 118 -4.40 -1.76 -23.13
CA GLN A 118 -5.00 -2.05 -24.42
C GLN A 118 -6.40 -1.41 -24.56
N LEU A 119 -7.30 -1.63 -23.60
CA LEU A 119 -8.66 -1.08 -23.63
C LEU A 119 -8.68 0.45 -23.60
N ARG A 120 -7.72 1.07 -22.91
CA ARG A 120 -7.53 2.51 -22.95
C ARG A 120 -7.17 2.99 -24.36
N ARG A 121 -6.22 2.33 -25.04
CA ARG A 121 -5.87 2.69 -26.42
C ARG A 121 -7.04 2.50 -27.37
N GLU A 122 -7.80 1.41 -27.21
CA GLU A 122 -9.01 1.16 -28.00
C GLU A 122 -10.05 2.28 -27.78
N ALA A 123 -10.31 2.67 -26.53
CA ALA A 123 -11.21 3.78 -26.20
C ALA A 123 -10.71 5.12 -26.77
N ASP A 124 -9.43 5.45 -26.61
CA ASP A 124 -8.85 6.69 -27.11
C ASP A 124 -8.87 6.75 -28.65
N ASN A 125 -8.57 5.65 -29.34
CA ASN A 125 -8.65 5.55 -30.81
C ASN A 125 -10.08 5.73 -31.31
N LEU A 126 -11.05 5.10 -30.63
CA LEU A 126 -12.45 5.32 -30.94
C LEU A 126 -12.78 6.78 -30.73
N ILE A 127 -12.50 7.37 -29.56
CA ILE A 127 -12.75 8.79 -29.29
C ILE A 127 -12.13 9.72 -30.36
N GLN A 128 -10.88 9.48 -30.78
CA GLN A 128 -10.19 10.30 -31.78
C GLN A 128 -10.71 10.10 -33.21
N SER A 129 -11.14 8.90 -33.57
CA SER A 129 -11.60 8.59 -34.94
C SER A 129 -12.88 9.31 -35.37
N SER A 130 -13.63 9.98 -34.48
CA SER A 130 -14.74 10.88 -34.87
C SER A 130 -14.42 12.36 -34.75
N LEU A 131 -13.19 12.76 -34.38
CA LEU A 131 -12.77 14.15 -34.50
C LEU A 131 -12.47 14.54 -35.96
N ILE A 132 -12.44 13.55 -36.86
CA ILE A 132 -12.42 13.73 -38.31
C ILE A 132 -13.87 13.72 -38.80
N LEU A 133 -14.58 14.83 -38.57
CA LEU A 133 -15.82 15.19 -39.24
C LEU A 133 -15.57 16.51 -39.98
#